data_AF-A0A117PPA9-F1
#
_entry.id   AF-A0A117PPA9-F1
#
_cell.length_a   1.000
_cell.length_b   1.000
_cell.length_c   1.000
_cell.angle_alpha   90.00
_cell.angle_beta   90.00
_cell.angle_gamma   90.00
#
_symmetry.space_group_name_H-M   'P 1'
#
loop_
_entity.id
_entity.type
_entity.pdbx_description
1 polymer ?
#
loop_
_entity_poly.entity_id
_entity_poly.type
_entity_poly.pdbx_seq_one_letter_code
_entity_poly.pdbx_strand_id
1 'polypeptide(L)'
;MSVAGIAGPPRAQARDAIALCRTAGVTVKMITGDHADTAAAVARELDIDGDVVTGVELDRMTPRELSRRIAVRAGPCRRHDR
;
A
#
# COMPACT_ATOMS: atom_id res chain seq x y z
N MET A 1 14.08 29.76 15.99
CA MET A 1 14.92 28.65 15.49
C MET A 1 13.97 27.67 14.84
N SER A 2 14.05 27.49 13.53
CA SER A 2 13.09 26.67 12.76
C SER A 2 13.82 25.45 12.24
N VAL A 3 13.26 24.25 12.45
CA VAL A 3 13.75 23.03 11.77
C VAL A 3 12.94 22.87 10.48
N ALA A 4 13.62 22.66 9.36
CA ALA A 4 12.98 22.33 8.08
C ALA A 4 13.35 20.88 7.74
N GLY A 5 12.36 20.00 7.66
CA GLY A 5 12.51 18.64 7.14
C GLY A 5 12.25 18.62 5.64
N ILE A 6 13.14 18.02 4.86
CA ILE A 6 12.89 17.74 3.44
C ILE A 6 12.27 16.35 3.36
N ALA A 7 10.94 16.31 3.32
CA ALA A 7 10.20 15.13 2.90
C ALA A 7 9.95 15.23 1.38
N GLY A 8 10.03 14.12 0.66
CA GLY A 8 9.54 14.04 -0.72
C GLY A 8 8.05 13.70 -0.67
N PRO A 9 7.13 14.69 -0.75
CA PRO A 9 5.71 14.39 -0.63
C PRO A 9 5.27 13.48 -1.79
N PRO A 10 4.25 12.64 -1.57
CA PRO A 10 3.62 11.90 -2.65
C PRO A 10 3.19 12.87 -3.76
N ARG A 11 3.32 12.43 -5.01
CA ARG A 11 2.76 13.20 -6.14
C ARG A 11 1.25 13.31 -5.97
N ALA A 12 0.66 14.48 -6.18
CA ALA A 12 -0.78 14.71 -6.02
C ALA A 12 -1.65 13.67 -6.78
N GLN A 13 -1.22 13.31 -7.99
CA GLN A 13 -1.89 12.33 -8.86
C GLN A 13 -1.92 10.91 -8.29
N ALA A 14 -1.04 10.57 -7.34
CA ALA A 14 -0.98 9.22 -6.77
C ALA A 14 -2.24 8.90 -5.97
N ARG A 15 -2.78 9.85 -5.21
CA ARG A 15 -4.02 9.67 -4.45
C ARG A 15 -5.20 9.39 -5.38
N ASP A 16 -5.33 10.14 -6.47
CA ASP A 16 -6.40 9.96 -7.45
C ASP A 16 -6.33 8.59 -8.14
N ALA A 17 -5.12 8.16 -8.51
CA ALA A 17 -4.90 6.84 -9.10
C ALA A 17 -5.27 5.71 -8.13
N ILE A 18 -4.90 5.84 -6.85
CA ILE A 18 -5.25 4.86 -5.81
C ILE A 18 -6.75 4.79 -5.60
N ALA A 19 -7.43 5.95 -5.55
CA ALA A 19 -8.88 6.01 -5.45
C ALA A 19 -9.55 5.31 -6.65
N LEU A 20 -9.09 5.57 -7.87
CA LEU A 20 -9.57 4.90 -9.06
C LEU A 20 -9.39 3.37 -8.98
N CYS A 21 -8.21 2.89 -8.59
CA CYS A 21 -7.96 1.47 -8.36
C CYS A 21 -8.94 0.87 -7.36
N ARG A 22 -9.18 1.53 -6.22
CA ARG A 22 -10.13 1.05 -5.20
C ARG A 22 -11.56 0.96 -5.76
N THR A 23 -12.01 1.97 -6.51
CA THR A 23 -13.34 1.95 -7.14
C THR A 23 -13.49 0.85 -8.21
N ALA A 24 -12.39 0.47 -8.85
CA ALA A 24 -12.34 -0.64 -9.81
C ALA A 24 -12.22 -2.02 -9.14
N GLY A 25 -12.17 -2.09 -7.80
CA GLY A 25 -11.98 -3.35 -7.07
C GLY A 25 -10.54 -3.87 -7.08
N VAL A 26 -9.56 -3.02 -7.44
CA VAL A 26 -8.14 -3.34 -7.42
C VAL A 26 -7.57 -3.00 -6.04
N THR A 27 -6.91 -3.98 -5.40
CA THR A 27 -6.22 -3.76 -4.13
C THR A 27 -4.83 -3.20 -4.37
N VAL A 28 -4.53 -2.06 -3.75
CA VAL A 28 -3.21 -1.41 -3.83
C VAL A 28 -2.37 -1.80 -2.62
N LYS A 29 -1.09 -2.09 -2.84
CA LYS A 29 -0.09 -2.34 -1.80
C LYS A 29 1.15 -1.49 -2.08
N MET A 30 1.73 -0.86 -1.06
CA MET A 30 2.95 -0.07 -1.19
C MET A 30 4.19 -0.93 -0.92
N ILE A 31 5.24 -0.75 -1.74
CA ILE A 31 6.58 -1.30 -1.51
C ILE A 31 7.55 -0.13 -1.60
N THR A 32 8.32 0.12 -0.54
CA THR A 32 9.32 1.19 -0.48
C THR A 32 10.56 0.73 0.29
N GLY A 33 11.70 1.35 0.00
CA GLY A 33 12.96 1.18 0.74
C GLY A 33 13.11 2.12 1.93
N ASP A 34 12.11 2.96 2.21
CA ASP A 34 12.11 3.87 3.35
C ASP A 34 11.95 3.14 4.69
N HIS A 35 12.19 3.88 5.78
CA HIS A 35 11.89 3.42 7.13
C HIS A 35 10.39 3.21 7.33
N ALA A 36 10.05 2.28 8.23
CA ALA A 36 8.66 1.86 8.48
C ALA A 36 7.75 3.03 8.86
N ASP A 37 8.23 3.97 9.68
CA ASP A 37 7.44 5.14 10.10
C ASP A 37 7.15 6.08 8.93
N THR A 38 8.14 6.33 8.07
CA THR A 38 7.97 7.13 6.86
C THR A 38 7.00 6.46 5.90
N ALA A 39 7.16 5.15 5.66
CA ALA A 39 6.25 4.38 4.82
C ALA A 39 4.81 4.43 5.36
N ALA A 40 4.63 4.30 6.67
CA ALA A 40 3.32 4.39 7.32
C ALA A 40 2.68 5.78 7.19
N ALA A 41 3.49 6.85 7.29
CA ALA A 41 3.01 8.21 7.11
C ALA A 41 2.57 8.46 5.66
N VAL A 42 3.40 8.09 4.69
CA VAL A 42 3.10 8.21 3.25
C VAL A 42 1.89 7.36 2.85
N ALA A 43 1.75 6.15 3.39
CA ALA A 43 0.60 5.29 3.13
C ALA A 43 -0.71 5.92 3.61
N ARG A 44 -0.73 6.53 4.80
CA ARG A 44 -1.89 7.28 5.32
C ARG A 44 -2.21 8.50 4.45
N GLU A 45 -1.19 9.23 4.01
CA GLU A 45 -1.37 10.38 3.11
C GLU A 45 -1.91 9.97 1.74
N LEU A 46 -1.65 8.74 1.29
CA LEU A 46 -2.15 8.17 0.04
C LEU A 46 -3.43 7.34 0.19
N ASP A 47 -3.99 7.24 1.40
CA ASP A 47 -5.19 6.45 1.69
C ASP A 47 -5.02 4.95 1.35
N ILE A 48 -3.82 4.42 1.63
CA ILE A 48 -3.48 3.00 1.53
C ILE A 48 -3.57 2.39 2.92
N ASP A 49 -4.62 1.60 3.15
CA ASP A 49 -4.85 0.88 4.40
C ASP A 49 -4.01 -0.41 4.48
N GLY A 50 -3.45 -0.71 5.66
CA GLY A 50 -2.80 -1.99 5.94
C GLY A 50 -1.71 -1.94 7.00
N ASP A 51 -1.14 -3.11 7.28
CA ASP A 51 0.00 -3.27 8.17
C ASP A 51 1.32 -3.00 7.42
N VAL A 52 2.27 -2.37 8.11
CA VAL A 52 3.63 -2.20 7.59
C VAL A 52 4.45 -3.44 7.94
N VAL A 53 5.12 -3.99 6.93
CA VAL A 53 6.06 -5.10 7.07
C VAL A 53 7.44 -4.61 6.65
N THR A 54 8.41 -4.72 7.54
CA THR A 54 9.80 -4.38 7.25
C THR A 54 10.44 -5.45 6.36
N GLY A 55 11.54 -5.11 5.66
CA GLY A 55 12.30 -6.09 4.89
C GLY A 55 12.78 -7.28 5.72
N VAL A 56 13.21 -7.04 6.97
CA VAL A 56 13.65 -8.11 7.89
C VAL A 56 12.52 -9.07 8.25
N GLU A 57 11.32 -8.55 8.48
CA GLU A 57 10.14 -9.39 8.74
C GLU A 57 9.74 -10.16 7.48
N LEU A 58 9.79 -9.51 6.31
CA LEU A 58 9.48 -10.12 5.02
C LEU A 58 10.41 -11.29 4.72
N ASP A 59 11.72 -11.13 4.91
CA ASP A 59 12.73 -12.18 4.67
C ASP A 59 12.54 -13.41 5.58
N ARG A 60 11.93 -13.21 6.75
CA ARG A 60 11.60 -14.30 7.69
C ARG A 60 10.30 -15.02 7.35
N MET A 61 9.51 -14.49 6.42
CA MET A 61 8.23 -15.11 6.03
C MET A 61 8.45 -16.28 5.08
N THR A 62 7.69 -17.34 5.30
CA THR A 62 7.56 -18.41 4.32
C THR A 62 6.72 -17.93 3.12
N PRO A 63 6.87 -18.53 1.93
CA PRO A 63 6.01 -18.23 0.78
C PRO A 63 4.51 -18.36 1.09
N ARG A 64 4.13 -19.29 1.97
CA ARG A 64 2.74 -19.49 2.41
C ARG A 64 2.25 -18.34 3.29
N GLU A 65 3.08 -17.86 4.20
CA GLU A 65 2.76 -16.71 5.06
C GLU A 65 2.63 -15.43 4.22
N LEU A 66 3.60 -15.19 3.33
CA LEU A 66 3.55 -14.07 2.40
C LEU A 66 2.28 -14.13 1.54
N SER A 67 1.98 -15.30 0.97
CA SER A 67 0.79 -15.51 0.14
C SER A 67 -0.51 -15.18 0.88
N ARG A 68 -0.62 -15.57 2.16
CA ARG A 68 -1.79 -15.24 3.00
C ARG A 68 -1.94 -13.75 3.24
N ARG A 69 -0.85 -13.03 3.46
CA ARG A 69 -0.86 -11.58 3.71
C ARG A 69 -1.15 -10.77 2.46
N ILE A 70 -0.69 -11.21 1.29
CA ILE A 70 -0.94 -10.49 0.04
C ILE A 70 -2.24 -10.93 -0.65
N ALA A 71 -2.83 -12.06 -0.24
CA ALA A 71 -4.07 -12.57 -0.81
C ALA A 71 -5.16 -11.50 -0.79
N VAL A 72 -5.74 -11.25 -1.95
CA VAL A 72 -6.90 -10.38 -2.09
C VAL A 72 -8.14 -11.24 -1.87
N ARG A 73 -9.06 -10.77 -1.04
CA ARG A 73 -10.37 -11.42 -0.90
C ARG A 73 -11.13 -11.21 -2.21
N ALA A 74 -11.18 -12.25 -3.04
CA ALA A 74 -11.98 -12.22 -4.26
C ALA A 74 -13.44 -11.98 -3.87
N GLY A 75 -14.00 -10.84 -4.29
CA GLY A 75 -15.45 -10.66 -4.32
C GLY A 75 -16.07 -11.68 -5.28
N PRO A 76 -17.38 -11.97 -5.20
CA PRO A 76 -18.02 -12.80 -6.19
C PRO A 76 -17.74 -12.18 -7.56
N CYS A 77 -17.11 -12.93 -8.47
CA CYS A 77 -16.92 -12.52 -9.86
C CYS A 77 -18.30 -12.22 -10.43
N ARG A 78 -18.74 -10.96 -10.38
CA ARG A 78 -19.90 -10.51 -11.14
C ARG A 78 -19.43 -10.58 -12.58
N ARG A 79 -19.74 -11.68 -13.27
CA ARG A 79 -19.53 -11.75 -14.72
C ARG A 79 -20.19 -10.49 -15.27
N HIS A 80 -19.38 -9.63 -15.88
CA HIS A 80 -19.91 -8.47 -16.57
C HIS A 80 -20.43 -9.02 -17.90
N ASP A 81 -21.61 -9.64 -17.84
CA ASP A 81 -22.34 -10.08 -19.02
C ASP A 81 -22.77 -8.80 -19.75
N ARG A 82 -21.95 -8.35 -20.70
CA ARG A 82 -22.37 -7.53 -21.83
C ARG A 82 -22.42 -8.41 -23.06
#